data_AF-N9MPT8-F1
#
_entry.id   AF-N9MPT8-F1
#
_cell.length_a   1.000
_cell.length_b   1.000
_cell.length_c   1.000
_cell.angle_alpha   90.00
_cell.angle_beta   90.00
_cell.angle_gamma   90.00
#
_symmetry.space_group_name_H-M   'P 1'
#
loop_
_entity.id
_entity.type
_entity.pdbx_description
1 polymer ?
#
loop_
_entity_poly.entity_id
_entity_poly.type
_entity_poly.pdbx_seq_one_letter_code
_entity_poly.pdbx_strand_id
1 'polypeptide(L)'
;MNTLRLPEHKQLQTIQSWHEPALRTLNGFLDVRKANLRKINRDEANAAVTRDELIEALSNDHRISYQDAGMIISSLHRAGRIIMFGRFIQLNDQGGGK
;
A
#
# COMPACT_ATOMS: atom_id res chain seq x y z
N MET A 1 -14.02 32.85 -10.80
CA MET A 1 -14.49 31.73 -9.93
C MET A 1 -13.74 30.48 -10.36
N ASN A 2 -12.85 29.94 -9.50
CA ASN A 2 -11.92 28.86 -9.84
C ASN A 2 -12.59 27.47 -9.74
N THR A 3 -13.23 27.01 -10.81
CA THR A 3 -13.92 25.71 -10.89
C THR A 3 -12.99 24.50 -11.13
N LEU A 4 -11.69 24.72 -11.37
CA LEU A 4 -10.72 23.65 -11.64
C LEU A 4 -10.40 22.74 -10.45
N ARG A 5 -10.72 23.15 -9.21
CA ARG A 5 -10.27 22.44 -7.99
C ARG A 5 -11.16 21.26 -7.58
N LEU A 6 -12.44 21.28 -7.94
CA LEU A 6 -13.41 20.28 -7.46
C LEU A 6 -13.11 18.82 -7.85
N PRO A 7 -12.65 18.49 -9.08
CA PRO A 7 -12.33 17.11 -9.45
C PRO A 7 -11.08 16.59 -8.72
N GLU A 8 -10.06 17.43 -8.50
CA GLU A 8 -8.84 17.04 -7.79
C GLU A 8 -9.12 16.69 -6.32
N HIS A 9 -9.96 17.50 -5.64
CA HIS A 9 -10.35 17.22 -4.25
C HIS A 9 -11.13 15.90 -4.11
N LYS A 10 -12.04 15.60 -5.05
CA LYS A 10 -12.76 14.32 -5.06
C LYS A 10 -11.83 13.14 -5.31
N GLN A 11 -10.89 13.27 -6.25
CA GLN A 11 -9.89 12.24 -6.52
C GLN A 11 -9.02 11.97 -5.28
N LEU A 12 -8.55 13.01 -4.60
CA LEU A 12 -7.78 12.86 -3.37
C LEU A 12 -8.56 12.17 -2.25
N GLN A 13 -9.85 12.50 -2.07
CA GLN A 13 -10.71 11.84 -1.09
C GLN A 13 -10.91 10.36 -1.41
N THR A 14 -11.15 10.02 -2.67
CA THR A 14 -11.25 8.62 -3.12
C THR A 14 -9.95 7.85 -2.86
N ILE A 15 -8.79 8.45 -3.17
CA ILE A 15 -7.50 7.79 -2.91
C ILE A 15 -7.27 7.57 -1.41
N GLN A 16 -7.64 8.53 -0.56
CA GLN A 16 -7.50 8.39 0.89
C GLN A 16 -8.46 7.36 1.48
N SER A 17 -9.68 7.24 0.97
CA SER A 17 -10.64 6.22 1.44
C SER A 17 -10.15 4.80 1.20
N TRP A 18 -9.21 4.62 0.27
CA TRP A 18 -8.58 3.34 -0.04
C TRP A 18 -7.35 2.99 0.80
N HIS A 19 -6.95 3.83 1.76
CA HIS A 19 -5.78 3.55 2.59
C HIS A 19 -5.93 2.26 3.40
N GLU A 20 -7.01 2.12 4.18
CA GLU A 20 -7.23 0.95 5.04
C GLU A 20 -7.41 -0.35 4.26
N PRO A 21 -8.23 -0.42 3.19
CA PRO A 21 -8.31 -1.64 2.38
C PRO A 21 -6.97 -2.04 1.75
N ALA A 22 -6.19 -1.06 1.27
CA ALA A 22 -4.89 -1.35 0.67
C ALA A 22 -3.86 -1.82 1.69
N LEU A 23 -3.86 -1.25 2.90
CA LEU A 23 -3.04 -1.73 4.01
C LEU A 23 -3.42 -3.14 4.44
N ARG A 24 -4.71 -3.48 4.45
CA ARG A 24 -5.18 -4.84 4.73
C ARG A 24 -4.67 -5.84 3.70
N THR A 25 -4.77 -5.51 2.40
CA THR A 25 -4.22 -6.35 1.32
C THR A 25 -2.71 -6.52 1.50
N LEU A 26 -1.96 -5.44 1.71
CA LEU A 26 -0.52 -5.50 1.95
C LEU A 26 -0.17 -6.38 3.17
N ASN A 27 -0.90 -6.24 4.29
CA ASN A 27 -0.66 -7.03 5.49
C ASN A 27 -0.87 -8.53 5.25
N GLY A 28 -1.88 -8.91 4.47
CA GLY A 28 -2.10 -10.31 4.09
C GLY A 28 -0.91 -10.92 3.33
N PHE A 29 -0.33 -10.18 2.39
CA PHE A 29 0.86 -10.63 1.68
C PHE A 29 2.09 -10.69 2.60
N LEU A 30 2.27 -9.68 3.46
CA LEU A 30 3.37 -9.66 4.41
C LEU A 30 3.30 -10.81 5.41
N ASP A 31 2.11 -11.21 5.86
CA ASP A 31 1.93 -12.38 6.74
C ASP A 31 2.46 -13.67 6.09
N VAL A 32 2.14 -13.90 4.81
CA VAL A 32 2.68 -15.02 4.03
C VAL A 32 4.20 -14.94 3.91
N ARG A 33 4.75 -13.75 3.64
CA ARG A 33 6.22 -13.54 3.52
C ARG A 33 6.93 -13.77 4.86
N LYS A 34 6.37 -13.29 5.96
CA LYS A 34 6.84 -13.54 7.33
C LYS A 34 6.84 -15.03 7.65
N ALA A 35 5.72 -15.71 7.38
CA ALA A 35 5.62 -17.16 7.58
C ALA A 35 6.67 -17.94 6.77
N ASN A 36 6.97 -17.53 5.55
CA ASN A 36 8.02 -18.14 4.73
C ASN A 36 9.43 -17.89 5.28
N LEU A 37 9.74 -16.67 5.75
CA LEU A 37 11.02 -16.35 6.40
C LEU A 37 11.21 -17.16 7.68
N ARG A 38 10.17 -17.26 8.51
CA ARG A 38 10.17 -18.08 9.72
C ARG A 38 10.49 -19.55 9.44
N LYS A 39 9.91 -20.13 8.38
CA LYS A 39 10.18 -21.52 7.96
C LYS A 39 11.65 -21.78 7.63
N ILE A 40 12.38 -20.77 7.18
CA ILE A 40 13.80 -20.88 6.81
C ILE A 40 14.75 -20.24 7.84
N ASN A 41 14.28 -19.97 9.07
CA ASN A 41 15.03 -19.31 10.14
C ASN A 41 15.66 -17.96 9.72
N ARG A 42 14.90 -17.15 8.98
CA ARG A 42 15.27 -15.77 8.64
C ARG A 42 14.40 -14.78 9.41
N ASP A 43 14.94 -13.58 9.63
CA ASP A 43 14.25 -12.51 10.33
C ASP A 43 13.03 -12.01 9.54
N GLU A 44 11.85 -12.14 10.15
CA GLU A 44 10.54 -11.75 9.64
C GLU A 44 10.42 -10.25 9.37
N ALA A 45 11.25 -9.42 10.00
CA ALA A 45 11.33 -7.98 9.73
C ALA A 45 11.79 -7.67 8.30
N ASN A 46 12.39 -8.64 7.59
CA ASN A 46 12.75 -8.50 6.18
C ASN A 46 11.59 -8.82 5.22
N ALA A 47 10.40 -9.15 5.73
CA ALA A 47 9.25 -9.40 4.89
C ALA A 47 8.89 -8.13 4.12
N ALA A 48 8.90 -8.24 2.78
CA ALA A 48 8.53 -7.15 1.88
C ALA A 48 7.76 -7.71 0.68
N VAL A 49 6.91 -6.86 0.10
CA VAL A 49 6.13 -7.14 -1.10
C VAL A 49 6.60 -6.21 -2.20
N THR A 50 6.62 -6.65 -3.46
CA THR A 50 6.94 -5.71 -4.54
C THR A 50 5.78 -4.76 -4.84
N ARG A 51 6.10 -3.59 -5.40
CA ARG A 51 5.11 -2.61 -5.83
C ARG A 51 4.14 -3.22 -6.86
N ASP A 52 4.65 -4.00 -7.81
CA ASP A 52 3.84 -4.64 -8.84
C ASP A 52 2.84 -5.62 -8.22
N GLU A 53 3.29 -6.52 -7.34
CA GLU A 53 2.41 -7.46 -6.66
C GLU A 53 1.27 -6.76 -5.92
N LEU A 54 1.55 -5.63 -5.25
CA LEU A 54 0.51 -4.88 -4.55
C LEU A 54 -0.44 -4.17 -5.53
N ILE A 55 0.07 -3.64 -6.65
CA ILE A 55 -0.78 -3.04 -7.69
C ILE A 55 -1.69 -4.10 -8.32
N GLU A 56 -1.14 -5.26 -8.66
CA GLU A 56 -1.88 -6.38 -9.22
C GLU A 56 -2.95 -6.88 -8.24
N ALA A 57 -2.63 -7.01 -6.96
CA ALA A 57 -3.60 -7.41 -5.93
C ALA A 57 -4.73 -6.38 -5.80
N LEU A 58 -4.43 -5.09 -5.78
CA LEU A 58 -5.45 -4.03 -5.72
C LEU A 58 -6.36 -4.04 -6.97
N SER A 59 -5.80 -4.31 -8.13
CA SER A 59 -6.56 -4.43 -9.38
C SER A 59 -7.46 -5.68 -9.39
N ASN A 60 -6.89 -6.83 -9.05
CA ASN A 60 -7.58 -8.11 -9.14
C ASN A 60 -8.63 -8.30 -8.04
N ASP A 61 -8.35 -7.87 -6.81
CA ASP A 61 -9.24 -8.10 -5.66
C ASP A 61 -10.28 -6.99 -5.52
N HIS A 62 -9.92 -5.75 -5.87
CA HIS A 62 -10.75 -4.56 -5.59
C HIS A 62 -11.20 -3.79 -6.84
N ARG A 63 -10.87 -4.28 -8.05
CA ARG A 63 -11.20 -3.64 -9.35
C ARG A 63 -10.68 -2.20 -9.46
N ILE A 64 -9.57 -1.91 -8.79
CA ILE A 64 -8.91 -0.59 -8.84
C ILE A 64 -8.05 -0.52 -10.10
N SER A 65 -8.08 0.59 -10.82
CA SER A 65 -7.21 0.75 -12.00
C SER A 65 -5.73 0.71 -11.58
N TYR A 66 -4.84 0.23 -12.46
CA TYR A 66 -3.39 0.23 -12.18
C TYR A 66 -2.86 1.62 -11.83
N GLN A 67 -3.43 2.67 -12.45
CA GLN A 67 -3.08 4.06 -12.16
C GLN A 67 -3.52 4.45 -10.75
N ASP A 68 -4.76 4.17 -10.36
CA ASP A 68 -5.29 4.47 -9.04
C ASP A 68 -4.57 3.67 -7.94
N ALA A 69 -4.27 2.39 -8.18
CA ALA A 69 -3.47 1.57 -7.27
C ALA A 69 -2.08 2.19 -7.06
N GLY A 70 -1.43 2.65 -8.13
CA GLY A 70 -0.17 3.40 -8.07
C GLY A 70 -0.28 4.69 -7.27
N MET A 71 -1.39 5.42 -7.38
CA MET A 71 -1.67 6.63 -6.61
C MET A 71 -1.93 6.34 -5.13
N ILE A 72 -2.68 5.29 -4.81
CA ILE A 72 -2.94 4.82 -3.43
C ILE A 72 -1.62 4.48 -2.74
N ILE A 73 -0.77 3.65 -3.36
CA ILE A 73 0.54 3.30 -2.81
C ILE A 73 1.40 4.55 -2.58
N SER A 74 1.42 5.47 -3.55
CA SER A 74 2.18 6.71 -3.41
C SER A 74 1.60 7.64 -2.33
N SER A 75 0.29 7.59 -2.10
CA SER A 75 -0.40 8.33 -1.03
C SER A 75 -0.08 7.73 0.35
N LEU A 76 -0.13 6.39 0.48
CA LEU A 76 0.26 5.67 1.69
C LEU A 76 1.71 5.94 2.10
N HIS A 77 2.63 5.97 1.12
CA HIS A 77 4.03 6.30 1.37
C HIS A 77 4.20 7.74 1.89
N ARG A 78 3.53 8.71 1.26
CA ARG A 78 3.54 10.11 1.72
C ARG A 78 2.90 10.28 3.11
N ALA A 79 1.90 9.47 3.42
CA ALA A 79 1.27 9.43 4.74
C ALA A 79 2.12 8.70 5.80
N GLY A 80 3.30 8.17 5.45
CA GLY A 80 4.16 7.44 6.37
C GLY A 80 3.57 6.11 6.85
N ARG A 81 2.61 5.54 6.10
CA ARG A 81 1.95 4.27 6.46
C ARG A 81 2.75 3.06 5.99
N ILE A 82 3.56 3.26 4.94
CA ILE A 82 4.46 2.26 4.36
C ILE A 82 5.82 2.90 4.10
N ILE A 83 6.85 2.05 4.03
CA ILE A 83 8.18 2.42 3.53
C ILE A 83 8.41 1.77 2.17
N MET A 84 9.11 2.48 1.28
CA MET A 84 9.48 1.99 -0.05
C MET A 84 11.00 2.02 -0.22
N PHE A 85 11.57 0.91 -0.68
CA PHE A 85 13.00 0.82 -1.02
C PHE A 85 13.15 0.09 -2.36
N GLY A 86 13.59 0.83 -3.38
CA GLY A 86 13.54 0.35 -4.76
C GLY A 86 12.12 -0.06 -5.13
N ARG A 87 11.94 -1.32 -5.54
CA ARG A 87 10.63 -1.90 -5.89
C ARG A 87 9.87 -2.51 -4.72
N PHE A 88 10.43 -2.52 -3.52
CA PHE A 88 9.86 -3.23 -2.37
C PHE A 88 9.11 -2.28 -1.44
N ILE A 89 8.09 -2.84 -0.78
CA ILE A 89 7.17 -2.18 0.13
C ILE A 89 7.11 -2.96 1.43
N GLN A 90 7.18 -2.25 2.56
CA GLN A 90 6.92 -2.77 3.89
C GLN A 90 5.94 -1.85 4.64
N LEU A 91 5.31 -2.38 5.68
CA LEU A 91 4.58 -1.55 6.64
C LEU A 91 5.57 -0.67 7.40
N ASN A 92 5.20 0.59 7.60
CA ASN A 92 5.92 1.44 8.53
C ASN A 92 5.35 1.21 9.93
N ASP A 93 6.15 0.60 10.80
CA ASP A 93 5.78 0.32 12.20
C ASP A 93 5.38 1.60 12.96
N GLN A 94 5.97 2.75 12.62
CA GLN A 94 5.61 4.05 13.21
C GLN A 94 4.25 4.61 12.74
N GLY A 95 3.66 4.09 11.66
CA GLY A 95 2.44 4.67 11.08
C GLY A 95 1.16 4.27 11.81
N GLY A 96 1.18 3.20 12.62
CA GLY A 96 -0.02 2.51 13.14
C GLY A 96 -0.21 2.53 14.65
N GLY A 97 0.55 3.34 15.39
CA GLY A 97 0.45 3.39 16.83
C GLY A 97 0.90 4.72 17.41
N LYS A 98 -0.04 5.65 17.54
CA LYS A 98 -0.20 6.51 18.70
C LYS A 98 -1.69 6.77 18.93
#